data_AF-A0A009NHG9-F1
#
_entry.id   AF-A0A009NHG9-F1
#
_cell.length_a   1.000
_cell.length_b   1.000
_cell.length_c   1.000
_cell.angle_alpha   90.00
_cell.angle_beta   90.00
_cell.angle_gamma   90.00
#
_symmetry.space_group_name_H-M   'P 1'
#
loop_
_entity.id
_entity.type
_entity.pdbx_description
1 polymer ?
#
loop_
_entity_poly.entity_id
_entity_poly.type
_entity_poly.pdbx_seq_one_letter_code
_entity_poly.pdbx_strand_id
1 'polypeptide(L)'
;MKYIIGVLCVAYFPAYSFAEQLLDHTNTAVPSVPKSVGSNGEYTQVGANEQEQDLNFIHLFLNVSINSNANEDLVAVKQSKDGKLYIRSSTLKTLRLKMDEDIPDNQWVCINDL
;
A
#
# COMPACT_ATOMS: atom_id res chain seq x y z
N MET A 1 -20.45 -34.83 52.87
CA MET A 1 -19.61 -34.70 51.66
C MET A 1 -20.32 -33.76 50.69
N LYS A 2 -19.80 -32.54 50.48
CA LYS A 2 -20.37 -31.56 49.53
C LYS A 2 -19.48 -31.52 48.30
N TYR A 3 -20.04 -31.85 47.14
CA TYR A 3 -19.35 -31.81 45.86
C TYR A 3 -19.63 -30.47 45.17
N ILE A 4 -18.61 -29.85 44.58
CA ILE A 4 -18.75 -28.66 43.75
C ILE A 4 -18.58 -29.13 42.30
N ILE A 5 -19.63 -28.93 41.49
CA ILE A 5 -19.63 -29.23 40.06
C ILE A 5 -19.47 -27.90 39.33
N GLY A 6 -18.32 -27.72 38.68
CA GLY A 6 -18.05 -26.59 37.80
C GLY A 6 -18.27 -27.02 36.35
N VAL A 7 -19.23 -26.39 35.66
CA VAL A 7 -19.46 -26.57 34.22
C VAL A 7 -18.81 -25.39 33.49
N LEU A 8 -17.84 -25.69 32.63
CA LEU A 8 -17.18 -24.71 31.76
C LEU A 8 -17.82 -24.76 30.38
N CYS A 9 -18.65 -23.77 30.05
CA CYS A 9 -19.19 -23.60 28.70
C CYS A 9 -18.22 -22.76 27.86
N VAL A 10 -17.59 -23.38 26.86
CA VAL A 10 -16.80 -22.69 25.84
C VAL A 10 -17.71 -22.43 24.64
N ALA A 11 -18.08 -21.17 24.42
CA ALA A 11 -18.80 -20.77 23.21
C ALA A 11 -17.80 -20.48 22.08
N TYR A 12 -17.84 -21.28 21.03
CA TYR A 12 -17.05 -21.07 19.81
C TYR A 12 -17.85 -20.18 18.85
N PHE A 13 -17.41 -18.95 18.64
CA PHE A 13 -17.98 -18.09 17.59
C PHE A 13 -17.33 -18.44 16.24
N PRO A 14 -18.11 -18.73 15.18
CA PRO A 14 -17.55 -18.97 13.86
C PRO A 14 -16.96 -17.67 13.29
N ALA A 15 -15.67 -17.70 12.94
CA ALA A 15 -14.90 -16.58 12.39
C ALA A 15 -15.19 -16.28 10.90
N TYR A 16 -16.45 -16.42 10.47
CA TYR A 16 -16.86 -16.12 9.10
C TYR A 16 -18.00 -15.11 9.11
N SER A 17 -17.62 -13.83 9.11
CA SER A 17 -18.50 -12.74 8.71
C SER A 17 -18.55 -12.72 7.18
N PHE A 18 -19.61 -13.27 6.60
CA PHE A 18 -19.93 -12.96 5.20
C PHE A 18 -20.53 -11.55 5.18
N ALA A 19 -19.92 -10.65 4.42
CA ALA A 19 -20.56 -9.40 4.07
C ALA A 19 -21.76 -9.75 3.17
N GLU A 20 -22.97 -9.63 3.73
CA GLU A 20 -24.20 -9.82 2.99
C GLU A 20 -24.21 -8.79 1.85
N GLN A 21 -24.20 -9.28 0.61
CA GLN A 21 -24.11 -8.44 -0.57
C GLN A 21 -25.41 -7.61 -0.66
N LEU A 22 -25.29 -6.30 -0.47
CA LEU A 22 -26.38 -5.34 -0.65
C LEU A 22 -26.89 -5.46 -2.09
N LEU A 23 -28.09 -6.02 -2.25
CA LEU A 23 -28.73 -6.19 -3.56
C LEU A 23 -29.27 -4.84 -4.01
N ASP A 24 -28.68 -4.29 -5.06
CA ASP A 24 -29.11 -3.01 -5.63
C ASP A 24 -30.38 -3.21 -6.49
N HIS A 25 -31.48 -2.60 -6.07
CA HIS A 25 -32.77 -2.61 -6.79
C HIS A 25 -32.96 -1.40 -7.70
N THR A 26 -31.99 -0.50 -7.83
CA THR A 26 -32.16 0.78 -8.52
C THR A 26 -32.12 0.69 -10.04
N ASN A 27 -31.95 -0.50 -10.62
CA ASN A 27 -31.84 -0.75 -12.06
C ASN A 27 -30.76 0.13 -12.73
N THR A 28 -29.82 0.64 -11.93
CA THR A 28 -28.69 1.42 -12.39
C THR A 28 -27.64 0.48 -12.96
N ALA A 29 -26.95 0.92 -14.02
CA ALA A 29 -25.86 0.15 -14.59
C ALA A 29 -24.71 0.09 -13.57
N VAL A 30 -24.65 -0.98 -12.78
CA VAL A 30 -23.56 -1.21 -11.84
C VAL A 30 -22.29 -1.43 -12.67
N PRO A 31 -21.24 -0.63 -12.50
CA PRO A 31 -19.98 -0.86 -13.20
C PRO A 31 -19.44 -2.24 -12.79
N SER A 32 -19.20 -3.10 -13.78
CA SER A 32 -18.66 -4.44 -13.52
C SER A 32 -17.24 -4.31 -13.01
N VAL A 33 -17.00 -4.77 -11.78
CA VAL A 33 -15.63 -4.93 -11.27
C VAL A 33 -14.96 -6.01 -12.12
N PRO A 34 -13.79 -5.74 -12.73
CA PRO A 34 -13.06 -6.75 -13.48
C PRO A 34 -12.82 -7.98 -12.61
N LYS A 35 -13.06 -9.18 -13.16
CA LYS A 35 -12.78 -10.42 -12.44
C LYS A 35 -11.31 -10.42 -12.03
N SER A 36 -11.06 -10.70 -10.76
CA SER A 36 -9.71 -10.96 -10.23
C SER A 36 -8.99 -11.92 -11.18
N VAL A 37 -7.87 -11.45 -11.75
CA VAL A 37 -6.98 -12.29 -12.55
C VAL A 37 -6.45 -13.35 -11.60
N GLY A 38 -6.99 -14.57 -11.70
CA GLY A 38 -6.50 -15.70 -10.92
C GLY A 38 -5.04 -15.94 -11.24
N SER A 39 -4.16 -15.70 -10.27
CA SER A 39 -2.77 -16.17 -10.05
C SER A 39 -1.80 -16.39 -11.23
N ASN A 40 -2.14 -16.03 -12.46
CA ASN A 40 -1.29 -16.13 -13.64
C ASN A 40 -1.34 -14.75 -14.31
N GLY A 41 -0.61 -13.80 -13.71
CA GLY A 41 -0.57 -12.41 -14.12
C GLY A 41 0.14 -12.22 -15.44
N GLU A 42 -0.56 -12.44 -16.56
CA GLU A 42 -0.26 -11.69 -17.77
C GLU A 42 -0.93 -10.31 -17.66
N TYR A 43 -0.31 -9.43 -16.87
CA TYR A 43 -0.57 -8.01 -16.99
C TYR A 43 0.04 -7.55 -18.32
N THR A 44 -0.80 -7.45 -19.34
CA THR A 44 -0.50 -6.76 -20.58
C THR A 44 -0.11 -5.32 -20.23
N GLN A 45 1.19 -5.03 -20.28
CA GLN A 45 1.75 -3.69 -20.13
C GLN A 45 1.27 -2.82 -21.30
N VAL A 46 0.14 -2.14 -21.13
CA VAL A 46 -0.24 -1.04 -22.00
C VAL A 46 0.34 0.23 -21.39
N GLY A 47 1.47 0.66 -21.98
CA GLY A 47 1.90 2.06 -22.00
C GLY A 47 2.49 2.62 -20.71
N ALA A 48 3.71 2.21 -20.36
CA ALA A 48 4.61 3.08 -19.62
C ALA A 48 6.04 2.84 -20.13
N ASN A 49 6.55 3.84 -20.85
CA ASN A 49 7.92 3.88 -21.34
C ASN A 49 8.89 3.57 -20.19
N GLU A 50 9.80 2.63 -20.46
CA GLU A 50 11.17 2.52 -19.98
C GLU A 50 11.46 2.72 -18.47
N GLN A 51 12.04 1.66 -17.90
CA GLN A 51 12.81 1.56 -16.65
C GLN A 51 12.10 1.09 -15.37
N GLU A 52 12.57 -0.09 -14.96
CA GLU A 52 12.62 -0.63 -13.60
C GLU A 52 11.32 -1.17 -13.00
N GLN A 53 10.82 -2.26 -13.60
CA GLN A 53 10.39 -3.37 -12.75
C GLN A 53 11.64 -4.02 -12.12
N ASP A 54 12.31 -3.29 -11.22
CA ASP A 54 13.36 -3.89 -10.42
C ASP A 54 12.67 -4.73 -9.33
N LEU A 55 12.59 -6.04 -9.59
CA LEU A 55 11.96 -7.07 -8.75
C LEU A 55 12.50 -7.08 -7.30
N ASN A 56 13.53 -6.29 -7.01
CA ASN A 56 14.13 -6.16 -5.68
C ASN A 56 13.50 -5.05 -4.83
N PHE A 57 12.57 -4.26 -5.37
CA PHE A 57 11.96 -3.15 -4.67
C PHE A 57 10.46 -3.36 -4.42
N ILE A 58 10.06 -3.17 -3.16
CA ILE A 58 8.67 -3.07 -2.74
C ILE A 58 8.23 -1.62 -2.94
N HIS A 59 7.16 -1.40 -3.68
CA HIS A 59 6.58 -0.08 -3.84
C HIS A 59 5.61 0.20 -2.70
N LEU A 60 5.78 1.33 -2.02
CA LEU A 60 4.97 1.74 -0.86
C LEU A 60 4.44 3.16 -1.07
N PHE A 61 3.37 3.47 -0.35
CA PHE A 61 2.83 4.82 -0.21
C PHE A 61 2.84 5.18 1.27
N LEU A 62 3.66 6.15 1.66
CA LEU A 62 3.89 6.50 3.05
C LEU A 62 3.42 7.92 3.35
N ASN A 63 2.89 8.14 4.55
CA ASN A 63 2.72 9.49 5.07
C ASN A 63 4.11 10.00 5.51
N VAL A 64 4.48 11.18 5.02
CA VAL A 64 5.75 11.82 5.34
C VAL A 64 5.48 12.99 6.27
N SER A 65 6.25 13.09 7.35
CA SER A 65 6.21 14.27 8.22
C SER A 65 7.58 14.94 8.27
N ILE A 66 7.59 16.26 8.16
CA ILE A 66 8.81 17.07 8.19
C ILE A 66 8.67 18.06 9.34
N ASN A 67 9.61 18.00 10.30
CA ASN A 67 9.56 18.81 11.52
C ASN A 67 8.21 18.68 12.25
N SER A 68 7.69 17.45 12.35
CA SER A 68 6.38 17.13 12.95
C SER A 68 5.15 17.66 12.21
N ASN A 69 5.31 18.19 11.00
CA ASN A 69 4.19 18.53 10.12
C ASN A 69 3.97 17.37 9.16
N ALA A 70 2.89 16.62 9.37
CA ALA A 70 2.49 15.55 8.47
C ALA A 70 1.99 16.13 7.15
N ASN A 71 2.41 15.53 6.04
CA ASN A 71 1.85 15.81 4.74
C ASN A 71 0.44 15.21 4.66
N GLU A 72 -0.48 15.93 4.01
CA GLU A 72 -1.84 15.43 3.80
C GLU A 72 -1.82 14.27 2.77
N ASP A 73 -0.94 14.38 1.77
CA ASP A 73 -0.82 13.41 0.71
C ASP A 73 0.17 12.28 1.03
N LEU A 74 -0.17 11.07 0.60
CA LEU A 74 0.75 9.94 0.61
C LEU A 74 1.81 10.10 -0.47
N VAL A 75 3.03 9.70 -0.13
CA VAL A 75 4.19 9.80 -1.00
C VAL A 75 4.59 8.42 -1.49
N ALA A 76 4.80 8.29 -2.79
CA ALA A 76 5.34 7.09 -3.40
C ALA A 76 6.82 6.91 -3.04
N VAL A 77 7.17 5.75 -2.49
CA VAL A 77 8.54 5.36 -2.16
C VAL A 77 8.82 3.93 -2.62
N LYS A 78 10.10 3.63 -2.87
CA LYS A 78 10.60 2.27 -3.09
C LYS A 78 11.35 1.81 -1.84
N GLN A 79 11.11 0.59 -1.39
CA GLN A 79 11.86 -0.06 -0.32
C GLN A 79 12.69 -1.21 -0.91
N SER A 80 14.00 -1.21 -0.68
CA SER A 80 14.87 -2.32 -1.06
C SER A 80 14.77 -3.49 -0.07
N LYS A 81 15.31 -4.65 -0.45
CA LYS A 81 15.35 -5.86 0.41
C LYS A 81 16.07 -5.65 1.74
N ASP A 82 17.05 -4.76 1.79
CA ASP A 82 17.76 -4.37 3.03
C ASP A 82 17.00 -3.31 3.85
N GLY A 83 15.78 -2.95 3.44
CA GLY A 83 14.88 -2.05 4.16
C GLY A 83 15.14 -0.57 3.91
N LYS A 84 16.12 -0.20 3.08
CA LYS A 84 16.38 1.20 2.73
C LYS A 84 15.24 1.75 1.89
N LEU A 85 14.91 3.02 2.15
CA LEU A 85 13.86 3.72 1.45
C LEU A 85 14.44 4.67 0.41
N TYR A 86 13.79 4.71 -0.74
CA TYR A 86 14.12 5.56 -1.86
C TYR A 86 12.89 6.36 -2.24
N ILE A 87 13.11 7.63 -2.56
CA ILE A 87 12.07 8.59 -2.89
C ILE A 87 12.53 9.37 -4.12
N ARG A 88 11.58 9.76 -4.97
CA ARG A 88 11.90 10.52 -6.18
C ARG A 88 12.39 11.92 -5.80
N SER A 89 13.44 12.40 -6.46
CA SER A 89 13.99 13.73 -6.25
C SER A 89 12.96 14.83 -6.49
N SER A 90 12.06 14.70 -7.49
CA SER A 90 10.97 15.64 -7.69
C SER A 90 10.03 15.74 -6.48
N THR A 91 9.69 14.61 -5.86
CA THR A 91 8.87 14.58 -4.65
C THR A 91 9.58 15.29 -3.50
N LEU A 92 10.89 15.07 -3.34
CA LEU A 92 11.68 15.76 -2.32
C LEU A 92 11.72 17.27 -2.52
N LYS A 93 11.80 17.74 -3.78
CA LYS A 93 11.68 19.16 -4.13
C LYS A 93 10.31 19.72 -3.77
N THR A 94 9.23 18.98 -4.02
CA THR A 94 7.86 19.34 -3.59
C THR A 94 7.76 19.45 -2.07
N LEU A 95 8.44 18.55 -1.34
CA LEU A 95 8.57 18.58 0.11
C LEU A 95 9.51 19.69 0.63
N ARG A 96 10.13 20.47 -0.28
CA ARG A 96 11.03 21.59 0.01
C ARG A 96 12.24 21.20 0.86
N LEU A 97 12.71 19.97 0.72
CA LEU A 97 13.96 19.53 1.34
C LEU A 97 15.14 20.12 0.57
N LYS A 98 16.19 20.52 1.30
CA LYS A 98 17.41 21.04 0.69
C LYS A 98 18.12 19.89 -0.02
N MET A 99 18.27 20.01 -1.33
CA MET A 99 18.93 19.04 -2.20
C MET A 99 20.01 19.72 -3.02
N ASP A 100 20.93 18.92 -3.56
CA ASP A 100 21.81 19.39 -4.63
C ASP A 100 20.96 19.75 -5.86
N GLU A 101 21.18 20.93 -6.44
CA GLU A 101 20.37 21.43 -7.56
C GLU A 101 20.56 20.59 -8.83
N ASP A 102 21.70 19.91 -8.93
CA ASP A 102 22.09 19.14 -10.11
C ASP A 102 21.38 17.76 -10.21
N ILE A 103 20.60 17.36 -9.21
CA ILE A 103 19.89 16.06 -9.23
C ILE A 103 18.66 16.12 -10.15
N PRO A 104 18.58 15.28 -11.20
CA PRO A 104 17.44 15.24 -12.11
C PRO A 104 16.18 14.74 -11.42
N ASP A 105 15.03 15.34 -11.77
CA ASP A 105 13.72 15.14 -11.12
C ASP A 105 13.19 13.69 -11.14
N ASN A 106 13.64 12.87 -12.09
CA ASN A 106 13.20 11.48 -12.21
C ASN A 106 14.02 10.51 -11.34
N GLN A 107 15.12 10.95 -10.74
CA GLN A 107 16.03 10.08 -10.02
C GLN A 107 15.45 9.61 -8.69
N TRP A 108 15.63 8.33 -8.38
CA TRP A 108 15.40 7.77 -7.05
C TRP A 108 16.60 8.07 -6.16
N VAL A 109 16.35 8.68 -5.01
CA VAL A 109 17.38 9.05 -4.03
C VAL A 109 17.12 8.28 -2.74
N CYS A 110 18.17 7.71 -2.13
CA CYS A 110 18.03 7.03 -0.86
C CYS A 110 17.81 8.05 0.26
N ILE A 111 16.79 7.85 1.09
CA ILE A 111 16.47 8.76 2.20
C ILE A 111 17.59 8.81 3.24
N ASN A 112 18.30 7.69 3.43
CA ASN A 112 19.40 7.61 4.40
C ASN A 112 20.65 8.41 3.98
N ASP A 113 20.74 8.80 2.70
CA ASP A 113 21.89 9.54 2.16
C ASP A 113 21.62 11.06 2.08
N LEU A 114 20.48 11.52 2.65
CA LEU A 114 20.05 12.92 2.73
C LEU A 114 20.46 13.57 4.05
#